data_AF-A0A835T2E4-F1
#
_entry.id   AF-A0A835T2E4-F1
#
_cell.length_a   1.000
_cell.length_b   1.000
_cell.length_c   1.000
_cell.angle_alpha   90.00
_cell.angle_beta   90.00
_cell.angle_gamma   90.00
#
_symmetry.space_group_name_H-M   'P 1'
#
loop_
_entity.id
_entity.type
_entity.pdbx_description
1 polymer ?
#
loop_
_entity_poly.entity_id
_entity_poly.type
_entity_poly.pdbx_seq_one_letter_code
_entity_poly.pdbx_strand_id
1 'polypeptide(L)'
;MPGEPGVTEDFLAEPICCLRPGSVVGEPLPAHSCILRPACEKWNQQWLKWTARPDSDAHPSSKRRKLSADQAVAVTTTVAAGSGGEPSSAAAAADVPEIRIAVRSEEEVPAALAAIKFAYTGRVEAGSIREALQVRQQGDYVQMARCMEACLALVKEKLAEDKGAAAAGAGGSGSGNGTSAVSGDSSSGSGSTADAAMEFFKCHTLWPDAETAPSYAGFVPLLAEAKRQLVAHFGNTLVSLNTKELYDQMRALPAVGMEALLESDDFGTDSESSVVLLLAEWIDANYCHTDAATRRRLCGLLRLCQCSRAYLDWVLPALALDHLLHPDTQAGWFPISPAQAGWLDKHVGESSGAMKKVLWENRGDMPEGWLNETPRPYCVPAGGLTFPYSTRREQLLKEFAGLEAGKINSLEPKGGVWAMGLEWYAQIDYTQGQSVARVFLIPDVPSAFVVELVELGTTVCALSTLGRPTAMLRSSLGIHKTQGDGSVGVMEIRSFDPAQDVAAFRSGLGATVPLSGAPAPPPAPPPAPPAARQEEGQQEEALRQRRACEAAVAAQWAPYLHDGRLYRLTGTIVVLPDRDEEAEEGE
;
A
#
# COMPACT_ATOMS: atom_id res chain seq x y z
N MET A 1 24.93 -36.05 -11.29
CA MET A 1 25.41 -35.23 -12.41
C MET A 1 24.75 -35.71 -13.69
N PRO A 2 23.50 -35.29 -13.92
CA PRO A 2 23.19 -34.72 -15.23
C PRO A 2 22.27 -33.49 -15.15
N GLY A 3 22.65 -32.45 -15.91
CA GLY A 3 21.77 -31.56 -16.68
C GLY A 3 20.80 -30.65 -15.93
N GLU A 4 21.26 -29.45 -15.55
CA GLU A 4 20.36 -28.31 -15.32
C GLU A 4 19.77 -27.83 -16.67
N PRO A 5 18.45 -27.68 -16.80
CA PRO A 5 17.85 -26.94 -17.90
C PRO A 5 17.95 -25.45 -17.60
N GLY A 6 18.71 -24.73 -18.43
CA GLY A 6 18.78 -23.27 -18.41
C GLY A 6 17.40 -22.66 -18.70
N VAL A 7 16.80 -22.07 -17.67
CA VAL A 7 15.64 -21.21 -17.79
C VAL A 7 16.14 -19.86 -18.31
N THR A 8 15.77 -19.54 -19.53
CA THR A 8 15.94 -18.22 -20.14
C THR A 8 14.74 -17.38 -19.74
N GLU A 9 14.90 -16.53 -18.72
CA GLU A 9 13.92 -15.50 -18.38
C GLU A 9 14.04 -14.34 -19.37
N ASP A 10 13.29 -14.43 -20.47
CA ASP A 10 12.99 -13.29 -21.34
C ASP A 10 11.92 -12.41 -20.65
N PHE A 11 12.33 -11.63 -19.65
CA PHE A 11 11.55 -10.47 -19.21
C PHE A 11 11.82 -9.31 -20.17
N LEU A 12 10.88 -9.09 -21.10
CA LEU A 12 10.81 -7.91 -21.95
C LEU A 12 10.49 -6.67 -21.10
N ALA A 13 11.49 -6.15 -20.38
CA ALA A 13 11.52 -4.73 -20.10
C ALA A 13 11.63 -4.02 -21.45
N GLU A 14 10.63 -3.24 -21.84
CA GLU A 14 10.73 -2.43 -23.05
C GLU A 14 12.04 -1.62 -22.97
N PRO A 15 12.91 -1.69 -23.99
CA PRO A 15 14.17 -0.96 -23.96
C PRO A 15 13.84 0.53 -23.96
N ILE A 16 13.93 1.16 -22.79
CA ILE A 16 13.96 2.61 -22.67
C ILE A 16 15.06 3.06 -23.64
N CYS A 17 14.66 3.71 -24.73
CA CYS A 17 15.56 4.17 -25.78
C CYS A 17 16.43 5.28 -25.23
N CYS A 18 17.46 4.92 -24.47
CA CYS A 18 18.45 5.86 -23.99
C CYS A 18 19.10 6.53 -25.21
N LEU A 19 18.98 7.85 -25.29
CA LEU A 19 19.63 8.64 -26.33
C LEU A 19 21.13 8.34 -26.33
N ARG A 20 21.71 8.14 -27.52
CA ARG A 20 23.17 8.00 -27.62
C ARG A 20 23.82 9.27 -27.07
N PRO A 21 24.82 9.16 -26.18
CA PRO A 21 25.57 10.32 -25.72
C PRO A 21 26.05 11.18 -26.91
N GLY A 22 25.66 12.45 -26.94
CA GLY A 22 26.00 13.39 -28.00
C GLY A 22 25.00 13.48 -29.16
N SER A 23 23.90 12.72 -29.15
CA SER A 23 22.77 12.99 -30.04
C SER A 23 22.13 14.33 -29.69
N VAL A 24 21.85 15.14 -30.71
CA VAL A 24 21.13 16.41 -30.58
C VAL A 24 19.66 16.12 -30.84
N VAL A 25 18.80 16.52 -29.90
CA VAL A 25 17.34 16.37 -30.01
C VAL A 25 16.72 17.75 -30.15
N GLY A 26 15.84 17.91 -31.14
CA GLY A 26 15.15 19.16 -31.45
C GLY A 26 15.91 20.08 -32.43
N GLU A 27 15.17 21.03 -32.99
CA GLU A 27 15.73 22.08 -33.85
C GLU A 27 16.31 23.23 -33.01
N PRO A 28 17.42 23.85 -33.44
CA PRO A 28 17.98 25.00 -32.74
C PRO A 28 17.00 26.17 -32.76
N LEU A 29 16.76 26.77 -31.60
CA LEU A 29 15.84 27.90 -31.45
C LEU A 29 16.60 29.23 -31.43
N PRO A 30 16.13 30.27 -32.16
CA PRO A 30 16.69 31.60 -32.04
C PRO A 30 16.43 32.15 -30.63
N ALA A 31 17.47 32.71 -30.01
CA ALA A 31 17.38 33.24 -28.64
C ALA A 31 18.12 34.58 -28.49
N HIS A 32 17.67 35.38 -27.52
CA HIS A 32 18.19 36.70 -27.23
C HIS A 32 19.12 36.66 -26.01
N SER A 33 20.41 36.92 -26.24
CA SER A 33 21.41 36.93 -25.16
C SER A 33 21.12 37.96 -24.07
N CYS A 34 20.47 39.08 -24.41
CA CYS A 34 20.04 40.09 -23.44
C CYS A 34 18.95 39.60 -22.47
N ILE A 35 18.20 38.54 -22.81
CA ILE A 35 17.20 37.91 -21.95
C ILE A 35 17.80 36.74 -21.18
N LEU A 36 18.51 35.87 -21.89
CA LEU A 36 19.01 34.62 -21.31
C LEU A 36 20.15 34.83 -20.30
N ARG A 37 21.04 35.80 -20.52
CA ARG A 37 22.17 36.08 -19.62
C ARG A 37 21.74 36.50 -18.21
N PRO A 38 20.85 37.49 -18.02
CA PRO A 38 20.43 37.86 -16.66
C PRO A 38 19.56 36.81 -15.98
N ALA A 39 18.89 35.95 -16.76
CA ALA A 39 17.99 34.93 -16.22
C ALA A 39 18.72 33.67 -15.75
N CYS A 40 19.84 33.30 -16.40
CA CYS A 40 20.52 32.02 -16.26
C CYS A 40 22.03 32.21 -16.04
N GLU A 41 22.49 31.89 -14.82
CA GLU A 41 23.89 32.09 -14.44
C GLU A 41 24.85 31.19 -15.23
N LYS A 42 24.44 29.96 -15.51
CA LYS A 42 25.24 29.03 -16.31
C LYS A 42 25.49 29.55 -17.73
N TRP A 43 24.45 30.09 -18.37
CA TRP A 43 24.58 30.69 -19.70
C TRP A 43 25.37 32.00 -19.65
N ASN A 44 25.22 32.79 -18.60
CA ASN A 44 26.06 33.98 -18.41
C ASN A 44 27.55 33.60 -18.32
N GLN A 45 27.89 32.57 -17.56
CA GLN A 45 29.27 32.06 -17.46
C GLN A 45 29.79 31.51 -18.79
N GLN A 46 28.97 30.73 -19.51
CA GLN A 46 29.34 30.22 -20.82
C GLN A 46 29.54 31.34 -21.84
N TRP A 47 28.66 32.35 -21.81
CA TRP A 47 28.77 33.53 -22.67
C TRP A 47 30.03 34.32 -22.37
N LEU A 48 30.35 34.55 -21.08
CA LEU A 48 31.58 35.22 -20.66
C LEU A 48 32.83 34.50 -21.19
N LYS A 49 32.84 33.16 -21.20
CA LYS A 49 33.94 32.38 -21.80
C LYS A 49 34.09 32.61 -23.30
N TRP A 50 32.99 32.76 -24.04
CA TRP A 50 33.03 33.05 -25.48
C TRP A 50 33.45 34.49 -25.78
N THR A 51 32.98 35.45 -24.98
CA THR A 51 33.27 36.87 -25.19
C THR A 51 34.54 37.35 -24.53
N ALA A 52 35.17 36.54 -23.67
CA ALA A 52 36.53 36.75 -23.19
C ALA A 52 37.49 36.62 -24.38
N ARG A 53 37.50 37.66 -25.22
CA ARG A 53 38.56 37.86 -26.20
C ARG A 53 39.86 37.99 -25.42
N PRO A 54 40.92 37.28 -25.82
CA PRO A 54 42.26 37.65 -25.38
C PRO A 54 42.54 39.02 -26.00
N ASP A 55 42.30 40.10 -25.26
CA ASP A 55 42.88 41.39 -25.63
C ASP A 55 44.40 41.18 -25.61
N SER A 56 45.07 41.16 -26.76
CA SER A 56 45.30 42.33 -27.60
C SER A 56 46.10 43.38 -26.84
N ASP A 57 47.27 42.97 -26.35
CA ASP A 57 48.41 43.88 -26.27
C ASP A 57 49.64 43.23 -26.95
N ALA A 58 50.19 43.99 -27.91
CA ALA A 58 51.45 43.82 -28.65
C ALA A 58 51.53 42.83 -29.85
N HIS A 59 51.09 43.33 -31.02
CA HIS A 59 51.74 43.30 -32.36
C HIS A 59 52.21 41.98 -33.03
N PRO A 60 52.31 41.96 -34.39
CA PRO A 60 52.14 40.76 -35.18
C PRO A 60 53.50 40.13 -35.49
N SER A 61 53.62 38.84 -35.26
CA SER A 61 54.46 38.02 -36.14
C SER A 61 53.87 36.63 -36.24
N SER A 62 53.70 36.21 -37.47
CA SER A 62 53.10 34.94 -37.87
C SER A 62 53.82 33.76 -37.22
N LYS A 63 53.21 33.14 -36.22
CA LYS A 63 53.39 31.70 -35.98
C LYS A 63 52.03 31.09 -35.68
N ARG A 64 51.51 30.43 -36.70
CA ARG A 64 50.40 29.47 -36.67
C ARG A 64 50.65 28.50 -35.51
N ARG A 65 50.06 28.80 -34.36
CA ARG A 65 50.13 27.97 -33.17
C ARG A 65 49.06 26.89 -33.31
N LYS A 66 49.51 25.67 -33.57
CA LYS A 66 48.74 24.43 -33.42
C LYS A 66 48.21 24.43 -31.98
N LEU A 67 46.90 24.62 -31.79
CA LEU A 67 46.24 24.35 -30.52
C LEU A 67 46.36 22.85 -30.27
N SER A 68 47.00 22.47 -29.17
CA SER A 68 46.97 21.10 -28.66
C SER A 68 45.57 20.80 -28.16
N ALA A 69 45.04 19.67 -28.60
CA ALA A 69 43.95 18.98 -27.95
C ALA A 69 44.44 18.52 -26.57
N ASP A 70 44.11 19.27 -25.51
CA ASP A 70 44.15 18.81 -24.11
C ASP A 70 43.46 19.85 -23.24
N GLN A 71 42.12 19.88 -23.31
CA GLN A 71 41.21 20.23 -22.20
C GLN A 71 39.76 20.21 -22.73
N ALA A 72 39.28 19.00 -23.00
CA ALA A 72 37.86 18.69 -22.99
C ALA A 72 37.71 17.37 -22.23
N VAL A 73 37.18 17.47 -21.02
CA VAL A 73 36.71 16.32 -20.26
C VAL A 73 35.42 15.84 -20.91
N ALA A 74 35.53 14.84 -21.78
CA ALA A 74 34.60 13.73 -21.97
C ALA A 74 35.24 12.74 -22.96
N VAL A 75 35.57 11.57 -22.43
CA VAL A 75 36.15 10.42 -23.14
C VAL A 75 35.16 9.90 -24.19
N THR A 76 35.59 9.74 -25.44
CA THR A 76 34.94 8.76 -26.33
C THR A 76 35.94 8.13 -27.28
N THR A 77 35.88 6.81 -27.29
CA THR A 77 36.78 5.83 -27.90
C THR A 77 36.63 5.79 -29.42
N THR A 78 37.77 5.69 -30.11
CA THR A 78 37.89 5.46 -31.55
C THR A 78 37.65 4.00 -31.93
N VAL A 79 36.78 3.73 -32.92
CA VAL A 79 36.96 2.65 -33.90
C VAL A 79 36.63 3.20 -35.29
N ALA A 80 37.51 2.90 -36.23
CA ALA A 80 37.58 3.42 -37.59
C ALA A 80 36.67 2.68 -38.59
N ALA A 81 36.29 3.41 -39.65
CA ALA A 81 36.28 3.04 -41.08
C ALA A 81 34.96 3.40 -41.77
N GLY A 82 35.06 4.16 -42.88
CA GLY A 82 33.96 4.38 -43.80
C GLY A 82 34.05 5.70 -44.56
N SER A 83 34.88 5.74 -45.59
CA SER A 83 35.03 6.88 -46.50
C SER A 83 33.82 7.02 -47.43
N GLY A 84 33.39 8.26 -47.72
CA GLY A 84 32.73 8.54 -48.99
C GLY A 84 31.83 9.78 -49.03
N GLY A 85 32.34 10.86 -49.63
CA GLY A 85 31.57 11.71 -50.54
C GLY A 85 30.81 12.91 -49.96
N GLU A 86 31.42 14.09 -50.05
CA GLU A 86 30.71 15.38 -50.14
C GLU A 86 29.84 15.45 -51.42
N PRO A 87 28.86 16.37 -51.49
CA PRO A 87 29.21 17.70 -52.01
C PRO A 87 28.72 18.85 -51.12
N SER A 88 29.64 19.81 -50.99
CA SER A 88 29.47 21.20 -50.58
C SER A 88 28.26 21.91 -51.21
N SER A 89 27.47 22.61 -50.39
CA SER A 89 27.06 24.01 -50.63
C SER A 89 26.13 24.48 -49.51
N ALA A 90 26.70 25.06 -48.45
CA ALA A 90 25.99 26.01 -47.60
C ALA A 90 26.94 27.16 -47.28
N ALA A 91 26.52 28.36 -47.66
CA ALA A 91 27.25 29.60 -47.50
C ALA A 91 27.70 29.80 -46.05
N ALA A 92 28.88 30.40 -45.88
CA ALA A 92 29.45 30.82 -44.61
C ALA A 92 28.53 31.83 -43.91
N ALA A 93 27.52 31.34 -43.20
CA ALA A 93 26.86 32.09 -42.15
C ALA A 93 27.88 32.34 -41.05
N ALA A 94 27.95 33.57 -40.53
CA ALA A 94 28.74 33.84 -39.34
C ALA A 94 28.36 32.83 -38.25
N ASP A 95 29.35 32.14 -37.66
CA ASP A 95 29.15 31.16 -36.58
C ASP A 95 28.35 31.81 -35.45
N VAL A 96 27.03 31.60 -35.45
CA VAL A 96 26.16 32.04 -34.36
C VAL A 96 26.46 31.13 -33.17
N PRO A 97 26.82 31.66 -32.00
CA PRO A 97 27.12 30.83 -30.85
C PRO A 97 25.91 29.96 -30.46
N GLU A 98 26.09 28.63 -30.48
CA GLU A 98 25.06 27.68 -30.07
C GLU A 98 25.23 27.27 -28.61
N ILE A 99 24.20 27.51 -27.80
CA ILE A 99 24.13 27.00 -26.43
C ILE A 99 23.33 25.71 -26.43
N ARG A 100 23.92 24.63 -25.91
CA ARG A 100 23.27 23.32 -25.79
C ARG A 100 22.83 23.09 -24.35
N ILE A 101 21.61 22.60 -24.19
CA ILE A 101 21.07 22.14 -22.90
C ILE A 101 21.16 20.62 -22.92
N ALA A 102 21.77 20.03 -21.90
CA ALA A 102 21.76 18.58 -21.77
C ALA A 102 20.39 18.14 -21.26
N VAL A 103 19.71 17.32 -22.06
CA VAL A 103 18.51 16.57 -21.67
C VAL A 103 18.89 15.10 -21.55
N ARG A 104 18.31 14.39 -20.58
CA ARG A 104 18.60 12.96 -20.35
C ARG A 104 17.80 12.06 -21.29
N SER A 105 16.62 12.52 -21.70
CA SER A 105 15.72 11.85 -22.62
C SER A 105 14.97 12.86 -23.48
N GLU A 106 14.35 12.37 -24.55
CA GLU A 106 13.49 13.19 -25.41
C GLU A 106 12.25 13.73 -24.66
N GLU A 107 11.80 13.00 -23.63
CA GLU A 107 10.69 13.41 -22.75
C GLU A 107 11.00 14.66 -21.92
N GLU A 108 12.27 14.99 -21.70
CA GLU A 108 12.67 16.20 -20.97
C GLU A 108 12.68 17.47 -21.86
N VAL A 109 12.55 17.32 -23.18
CA VAL A 109 12.59 18.45 -24.12
C VAL A 109 11.48 19.48 -23.82
N PRO A 110 10.21 19.10 -23.58
CA PRO A 110 9.17 20.06 -23.18
C PRO A 110 9.52 20.82 -21.91
N ALA A 111 10.11 20.16 -20.91
CA ALA A 111 10.52 20.79 -19.66
C ALA A 111 11.67 21.80 -19.85
N ALA A 112 12.66 21.45 -20.69
CA ALA A 112 13.75 22.35 -21.04
C ALA A 112 13.22 23.58 -21.80
N LEU A 113 12.30 23.38 -22.75
CA LEU A 113 11.64 24.47 -23.47
C LEU A 113 10.82 25.35 -22.53
N ALA A 114 10.09 24.78 -21.57
CA ALA A 114 9.33 25.54 -20.59
C ALA A 114 10.24 26.39 -19.68
N ALA A 115 11.41 25.88 -19.27
CA ALA A 115 12.41 26.65 -18.54
C ALA A 115 12.97 27.82 -19.38
N ILE A 116 13.23 27.62 -20.67
CA ILE A 116 13.61 28.70 -21.58
C ILE A 116 12.48 29.73 -21.70
N LYS A 117 11.23 29.28 -21.91
CA LYS A 117 10.05 30.16 -21.99
C LYS A 117 9.90 31.00 -20.72
N PHE A 118 10.13 30.41 -19.54
CA PHE A 118 10.12 31.14 -18.27
C PHE A 118 11.09 32.33 -18.28
N ALA A 119 12.28 32.21 -18.89
CA ALA A 119 13.21 33.34 -19.00
C ALA A 119 12.60 34.54 -19.75
N TYR A 120 11.68 34.28 -20.69
CA TYR A 120 10.98 35.32 -21.46
C TYR A 120 9.68 35.80 -20.82
N THR A 121 8.91 34.89 -20.21
CA THR A 121 7.55 35.18 -19.73
C THR A 121 7.48 35.46 -18.23
N GLY A 122 8.46 34.97 -17.46
CA GLY A 122 8.42 34.94 -16.00
C GLY A 122 7.35 34.01 -15.42
N ARG A 123 6.76 33.11 -16.22
CA ARG A 123 5.70 32.18 -15.80
C ARG A 123 6.02 30.74 -16.18
N VAL A 124 5.73 29.82 -15.27
CA VAL A 124 5.87 28.37 -15.49
C VAL A 124 4.55 27.83 -16.04
N GLU A 125 4.58 27.23 -17.21
CA GLU A 125 3.44 26.55 -17.83
C GLU A 125 3.58 25.04 -17.60
N ALA A 126 2.94 24.52 -16.54
CA ALA A 126 2.89 23.10 -16.25
C ALA A 126 1.47 22.68 -15.81
N GLY A 127 0.93 21.66 -16.47
CA GLY A 127 -0.40 21.11 -16.21
C GLY A 127 -0.42 20.18 -14.99
N SER A 128 0.69 19.51 -14.70
CA SER A 128 0.79 18.51 -13.63
C SER A 128 1.92 18.80 -12.64
N ILE A 129 1.92 18.09 -11.50
CA ILE A 129 3.02 18.17 -10.52
C ILE A 129 4.30 17.61 -11.12
N ARG A 130 4.21 16.51 -11.88
CA ARG A 130 5.34 15.94 -12.61
C ARG A 130 6.01 16.96 -13.52
N GLU A 131 5.24 17.61 -14.38
CA GLU A 131 5.77 18.61 -15.32
C GLU A 131 6.45 19.76 -14.58
N ALA A 132 5.84 20.28 -13.52
CA ALA A 132 6.43 21.35 -12.72
C ALA A 132 7.77 20.93 -12.09
N LEU A 133 7.89 19.70 -11.60
CA LEU A 133 9.14 19.16 -11.05
C LEU A 133 10.21 18.91 -12.14
N GLN A 134 9.82 18.48 -13.34
CA GLN A 134 10.75 18.38 -14.48
C GLN A 134 11.28 19.76 -14.89
N VAL A 135 10.42 20.78 -14.96
CA VAL A 135 10.86 22.16 -15.24
C VAL A 135 11.77 22.67 -14.13
N ARG A 136 11.49 22.36 -12.86
CA ARG A 136 12.39 22.69 -11.74
C ARG A 136 13.77 22.05 -11.90
N GLN A 137 13.83 20.78 -12.28
CA GLN A 137 15.09 20.06 -12.51
C GLN A 137 15.90 20.70 -13.64
N GLN A 138 15.24 21.09 -14.74
CA GLN A 138 15.91 21.82 -15.83
C GLN A 138 16.37 23.20 -15.37
N GLY A 139 15.53 23.94 -14.64
CA GLY A 139 15.87 25.22 -14.03
C GLY A 139 17.08 25.15 -13.10
N ASP A 140 17.20 24.08 -12.32
CA ASP A 140 18.34 23.80 -11.45
C ASP A 140 19.61 23.53 -12.29
N TYR A 141 19.51 22.69 -13.33
CA TYR A 141 20.62 22.40 -14.24
C TYR A 141 21.17 23.65 -14.93
N VAL A 142 20.30 24.61 -15.30
CA VAL A 142 20.69 25.89 -15.88
C VAL A 142 20.94 27.00 -14.85
N GLN A 143 20.76 26.74 -13.55
CA GLN A 143 20.94 27.71 -12.47
C GLN A 143 20.01 28.94 -12.58
N MET A 144 18.73 28.72 -12.87
CA MET A 144 17.68 29.73 -12.90
C MET A 144 16.87 29.72 -11.59
N ALA A 145 17.38 30.39 -10.54
CA ALA A 145 16.79 30.37 -9.19
C ALA A 145 15.29 30.71 -9.15
N ARG A 146 14.89 31.79 -9.84
CA ARG A 146 13.48 32.23 -9.88
C ARG A 146 12.55 31.24 -10.59
N CYS A 147 13.07 30.46 -11.54
CA CYS A 147 12.31 29.41 -12.20
C CYS A 147 12.02 28.26 -11.22
N MET A 148 13.03 27.86 -10.43
CA MET A 148 12.85 26.83 -9.41
C MET A 148 11.83 27.25 -8.35
N GLU A 149 11.94 28.48 -7.84
CA GLU A 149 10.98 29.04 -6.87
C GLU A 149 9.55 29.06 -7.43
N ALA A 150 9.38 29.49 -8.68
CA ALA A 150 8.07 29.50 -9.33
C ALA A 150 7.51 28.09 -9.54
N CYS A 151 8.34 27.10 -9.87
CA CYS A 151 7.91 25.71 -9.98
C CYS A 151 7.45 25.16 -8.62
N LEU A 152 8.20 25.41 -7.54
CA LEU A 152 7.81 24.97 -6.19
C LEU A 152 6.53 25.66 -5.71
N ALA A 153 6.34 26.95 -6.03
CA ALA A 153 5.11 27.67 -5.75
C ALA A 153 3.91 27.05 -6.51
N LEU A 154 4.10 26.66 -7.78
CA LEU A 154 3.06 26.00 -8.57
C LEU A 154 2.72 24.61 -8.03
N VAL A 155 3.70 23.81 -7.61
CA VAL A 155 3.43 22.51 -6.97
C VAL A 155 2.68 22.71 -5.65
N LYS A 156 3.04 23.72 -4.87
CA LYS A 156 2.33 24.09 -3.64
C LYS A 156 0.89 24.51 -3.92
N GLU A 157 0.66 25.29 -4.98
CA GLU A 157 -0.67 25.69 -5.42
C GLU A 157 -1.51 24.47 -5.80
N LYS A 158 -0.98 23.54 -6.60
CA LYS A 158 -1.68 22.29 -6.97
C LYS A 158 -2.02 21.42 -5.76
N LEU A 159 -1.10 21.28 -4.80
CA LEU A 159 -1.38 20.60 -3.53
C LEU A 159 -2.44 21.35 -2.68
N ALA A 160 -2.67 22.65 -2.91
CA ALA A 160 -3.62 23.45 -2.15
C ALA A 160 -5.00 23.59 -2.83
N GLU A 161 -5.06 23.66 -4.17
CA GLU A 161 -6.29 23.74 -4.98
C GLU A 161 -7.27 22.63 -4.61
N ASP A 162 -6.71 21.45 -4.38
CA ASP A 162 -7.40 20.26 -3.95
C ASP A 162 -8.14 20.44 -2.61
N LYS A 163 -7.59 21.18 -1.63
CA LYS A 163 -8.25 21.41 -0.34
C LYS A 163 -9.55 22.20 -0.45
N GLY A 164 -9.68 23.04 -1.48
CA GLY A 164 -10.82 23.92 -1.66
C GLY A 164 -12.13 23.17 -1.95
N ALA A 165 -12.04 21.99 -2.56
CA ALA A 165 -13.22 21.19 -2.90
C ALA A 165 -13.84 20.48 -1.69
N ALA A 166 -13.04 20.08 -0.70
CA ALA A 166 -13.51 19.37 0.49
C ALA A 166 -14.20 20.30 1.53
N ALA A 167 -13.76 21.55 1.65
CA ALA A 167 -14.30 22.48 2.66
C ALA A 167 -15.72 23.01 2.35
N ALA A 168 -16.17 22.93 1.09
CA ALA A 168 -17.52 23.37 0.69
C ALA A 168 -18.63 22.37 1.05
N GLY A 169 -18.29 21.14 1.48
CA GLY A 169 -19.26 20.10 1.88
C GLY A 169 -19.56 20.01 3.38
N ALA A 170 -18.80 20.68 4.24
CA ALA A 170 -18.89 20.53 5.70
C ALA A 170 -19.84 21.54 6.40
N GLY A 171 -20.67 22.25 5.63
CA GLY A 171 -21.60 23.28 6.13
C GLY A 171 -23.05 22.82 6.20
N GLY A 172 -23.35 21.78 6.99
CA GLY A 172 -24.71 21.27 7.16
C GLY A 172 -24.98 20.76 8.57
N SER A 173 -25.26 21.67 9.51
CA SER A 173 -25.85 21.33 10.81
C SER A 173 -27.21 20.68 10.61
N GLY A 174 -27.38 19.46 11.12
CA GLY A 174 -28.67 18.76 11.13
C GLY A 174 -28.63 17.52 12.01
N SER A 175 -29.16 17.66 13.21
CA SER A 175 -29.42 16.60 14.21
C SER A 175 -30.14 15.38 13.62
N GLY A 176 -29.67 14.17 13.93
CA GLY A 176 -30.42 12.94 13.72
C GLY A 176 -29.55 11.67 13.81
N ASN A 177 -29.82 10.84 14.81
CA ASN A 177 -29.35 9.45 14.91
C ASN A 177 -29.46 8.71 13.56
N GLY A 178 -28.41 8.00 13.14
CA GLY A 178 -28.52 7.05 12.04
C GLY A 178 -27.19 6.54 11.49
N THR A 179 -26.82 5.33 11.89
CA THR A 179 -26.09 4.31 11.12
C THR A 179 -25.38 4.81 9.84
N SER A 180 -24.10 5.15 9.95
CA SER A 180 -23.21 5.30 8.78
C SER A 180 -22.78 3.92 8.31
N ALA A 181 -23.60 3.31 7.47
CA ALA A 181 -23.20 2.17 6.65
C ALA A 181 -22.38 2.69 5.47
N VAL A 182 -21.11 2.29 5.39
CA VAL A 182 -20.28 2.48 4.19
C VAL A 182 -20.85 1.59 3.10
N SER A 183 -21.59 2.18 2.16
CA SER A 183 -22.04 1.53 0.93
C SER A 183 -21.90 2.53 -0.21
N GLY A 184 -20.98 2.21 -1.13
CA GLY A 184 -20.63 3.07 -2.26
C GLY A 184 -21.69 3.12 -3.34
N ASP A 185 -21.72 4.24 -4.07
CA ASP A 185 -21.61 4.33 -5.53
C ASP A 185 -21.89 5.80 -5.92
N SER A 186 -20.87 6.50 -6.42
CA SER A 186 -21.03 7.76 -7.16
C SER A 186 -19.71 8.09 -7.85
N SER A 187 -19.59 7.60 -9.08
CA SER A 187 -18.61 8.04 -10.07
C SER A 187 -18.98 9.44 -10.58
N SER A 188 -18.21 10.45 -10.19
CA SER A 188 -18.20 11.79 -10.79
C SER A 188 -16.85 12.43 -10.50
N GLY A 189 -16.02 12.58 -11.53
CA GLY A 189 -14.62 12.97 -11.46
C GLY A 189 -14.38 14.38 -10.92
N SER A 190 -14.34 14.49 -9.60
CA SER A 190 -13.56 15.50 -8.88
C SER A 190 -12.28 14.81 -8.44
N GLY A 191 -11.13 15.22 -8.98
CA GLY A 191 -9.83 14.78 -8.48
C GLY A 191 -9.81 14.97 -6.96
N SER A 192 -9.59 13.88 -6.24
CA SER A 192 -9.55 13.90 -4.80
C SER A 192 -8.23 14.54 -4.38
N THR A 193 -8.18 15.20 -3.23
CA THR A 193 -6.94 15.85 -2.74
C THR A 193 -5.75 14.92 -2.58
N ALA A 194 -6.06 13.64 -2.52
CA ALA A 194 -5.10 12.56 -2.49
C ALA A 194 -4.32 12.39 -3.78
N ASP A 195 -4.93 12.71 -4.93
CA ASP A 195 -4.36 12.42 -6.24
C ASP A 195 -3.10 13.25 -6.47
N ALA A 196 -3.10 14.53 -6.07
CA ALA A 196 -1.93 15.38 -6.16
C ALA A 196 -0.80 14.94 -5.22
N ALA A 197 -1.11 14.59 -3.96
CA ALA A 197 -0.12 14.06 -3.03
C ALA A 197 0.48 12.74 -3.54
N MET A 198 -0.36 11.81 -4.01
CA MET A 198 0.07 10.55 -4.60
C MET A 198 0.93 10.76 -5.85
N GLU A 199 0.57 11.70 -6.73
CA GLU A 199 1.38 12.07 -7.89
C GLU A 199 2.75 12.62 -7.47
N PHE A 200 2.78 13.47 -6.44
CA PHE A 200 4.01 14.05 -5.91
C PHE A 200 5.00 12.98 -5.42
N PHE A 201 4.53 11.97 -4.67
CA PHE A 201 5.36 10.84 -4.24
C PHE A 201 5.79 9.93 -5.39
N LYS A 202 4.94 9.72 -6.40
CA LYS A 202 5.32 9.00 -7.64
C LYS A 202 6.46 9.70 -8.40
N CYS A 203 6.63 11.00 -8.19
CA CYS A 203 7.68 11.82 -8.83
C CYS A 203 8.96 11.96 -7.98
N HIS A 204 9.20 11.08 -6.99
CA HIS A 204 10.34 11.19 -6.08
C HIS A 204 11.72 11.21 -6.76
N THR A 205 11.87 10.59 -7.94
CA THR A 205 13.10 10.63 -8.74
C THR A 205 13.45 12.03 -9.27
N LEU A 206 12.47 12.94 -9.26
CA LEU A 206 12.63 14.33 -9.68
C LEU A 206 12.93 15.27 -8.50
N TRP A 207 12.91 14.79 -7.25
CA TRP A 207 13.12 15.63 -6.08
C TRP A 207 14.56 16.17 -6.01
N PRO A 208 14.77 17.36 -5.43
CA PRO A 208 16.12 17.87 -5.21
C PRO A 208 16.83 16.99 -4.17
N ASP A 209 18.12 16.75 -4.40
CA ASP A 209 18.98 16.03 -3.45
C ASP A 209 19.20 16.89 -2.19
N ALA A 210 18.98 16.29 -1.02
CA ALA A 210 19.08 16.95 0.27
C ALA A 210 20.49 17.49 0.57
N GLU A 211 21.54 16.81 0.07
CA GLU A 211 22.92 17.16 0.38
C GLU A 211 23.53 18.16 -0.61
N THR A 212 23.11 18.10 -1.88
CA THR A 212 23.80 18.80 -2.97
C THR A 212 23.02 19.98 -3.54
N ALA A 213 21.68 20.02 -3.40
CA ALA A 213 20.86 21.02 -4.06
C ALA A 213 20.54 22.22 -3.14
N PRO A 214 20.96 23.45 -3.48
CA PRO A 214 20.61 24.65 -2.72
C PRO A 214 19.09 24.92 -2.64
N SER A 215 18.34 24.40 -3.61
CA SER A 215 16.87 24.52 -3.68
C SER A 215 16.12 23.62 -2.69
N TYR A 216 16.81 22.68 -2.02
CA TYR A 216 16.19 21.75 -1.09
C TYR A 216 15.49 22.45 0.08
N ALA A 217 16.05 23.56 0.59
CA ALA A 217 15.43 24.33 1.68
C ALA A 217 14.01 24.82 1.35
N GLY A 218 13.75 25.19 0.09
CA GLY A 218 12.41 25.58 -0.37
C GLY A 218 11.48 24.38 -0.62
N PHE A 219 12.05 23.19 -0.79
CA PHE A 219 11.32 21.94 -1.00
C PHE A 219 10.82 21.30 0.30
N VAL A 220 11.53 21.50 1.42
CA VAL A 220 11.16 20.92 2.73
C VAL A 220 9.72 21.23 3.16
N PRO A 221 9.21 22.48 3.11
CA PRO A 221 7.83 22.78 3.48
C PRO A 221 6.81 22.12 2.55
N LEU A 222 7.16 21.93 1.28
CA LEU A 222 6.32 21.27 0.28
C LEU A 222 6.21 19.77 0.58
N LEU A 223 7.34 19.13 0.88
CA LEU A 223 7.38 17.73 1.29
C LEU A 223 6.59 17.52 2.58
N ALA A 224 6.76 18.39 3.59
CA ALA A 224 5.98 18.31 4.83
C ALA A 224 4.47 18.41 4.59
N GLU A 225 4.05 19.33 3.71
CA GLU A 225 2.64 19.47 3.32
C GLU A 225 2.13 18.23 2.58
N ALA A 226 2.88 17.70 1.62
CA ALA A 226 2.52 16.50 0.87
C ALA A 226 2.44 15.27 1.80
N LYS A 227 3.38 15.12 2.75
CA LYS A 227 3.33 14.07 3.78
C LYS A 227 2.04 14.16 4.58
N ARG A 228 1.67 15.35 5.06
CA ARG A 228 0.42 15.57 5.81
C ARG A 228 -0.82 15.20 4.99
N GLN A 229 -0.87 15.58 3.72
CA GLN A 229 -2.00 15.23 2.84
C GLN A 229 -2.07 13.73 2.56
N LEU A 230 -0.93 13.07 2.38
CA LEU A 230 -0.85 11.63 2.22
C LEU A 230 -1.41 10.92 3.46
N VAL A 231 -0.96 11.31 4.65
CA VAL A 231 -1.45 10.74 5.92
C VAL A 231 -2.93 11.01 6.10
N ALA A 232 -3.43 12.22 5.78
CA ALA A 232 -4.85 12.53 5.86
C ALA A 232 -5.71 11.73 4.88
N HIS A 233 -5.18 11.40 3.69
CA HIS A 233 -5.86 10.57 2.70
C HIS A 233 -6.05 9.12 3.17
N PHE A 234 -4.97 8.50 3.65
CA PHE A 234 -5.05 7.14 4.19
C PHE A 234 -5.75 7.09 5.55
N GLY A 235 -5.67 8.18 6.32
CA GLY A 235 -6.28 8.37 7.63
C GLY A 235 -5.64 7.48 8.70
N ASN A 236 -5.99 6.20 8.68
CA ASN A 236 -5.50 5.21 9.62
C ASN A 236 -5.32 3.83 8.96
N THR A 237 -4.64 2.94 9.67
CA THR A 237 -4.37 1.57 9.20
C THR A 237 -5.63 0.79 8.90
N LEU A 238 -6.64 0.81 9.78
CA LEU A 238 -7.87 0.04 9.62
C LEU A 238 -8.64 0.43 8.36
N VAL A 239 -8.81 1.73 8.11
CA VAL A 239 -9.48 2.24 6.92
C VAL A 239 -8.68 1.90 5.66
N SER A 240 -7.35 2.05 5.70
CA SER A 240 -6.47 1.72 4.59
C SER A 240 -6.50 0.24 4.22
N LEU A 241 -6.49 -0.64 5.23
CA LEU A 241 -6.51 -2.08 5.09
C LEU A 241 -7.90 -2.56 4.62
N ASN A 242 -8.99 -2.10 5.24
CA ASN A 242 -10.32 -2.66 4.99
C ASN A 242 -11.10 -1.99 3.84
N THR A 243 -10.55 -0.93 3.23
CA THR A 243 -11.15 -0.27 2.05
C THR A 243 -10.36 -0.64 0.81
N LYS A 244 -11.01 -1.33 -0.15
CA LYS A 244 -10.33 -1.88 -1.32
C LYS A 244 -9.54 -0.83 -2.10
N GLU A 245 -10.13 0.33 -2.35
CA GLU A 245 -9.50 1.40 -3.13
C GLU A 245 -8.24 1.94 -2.44
N LEU A 246 -8.30 2.15 -1.12
CA LEU A 246 -7.15 2.61 -0.33
C LEU A 246 -6.09 1.52 -0.20
N TYR A 247 -6.48 0.26 -0.04
CA TYR A 247 -5.57 -0.87 -0.01
C TYR A 247 -4.78 -1.00 -1.33
N ASP A 248 -5.47 -0.93 -2.47
CA ASP A 248 -4.82 -0.97 -3.79
C ASP A 248 -3.88 0.23 -3.99
N GLN A 249 -4.29 1.43 -3.56
CA GLN A 249 -3.44 2.64 -3.61
C GLN A 249 -2.23 2.55 -2.67
N MET A 250 -2.40 1.99 -1.48
CA MET A 250 -1.33 1.75 -0.51
C MET A 250 -0.30 0.81 -1.12
N ARG A 251 -0.71 -0.31 -1.71
CA ARG A 251 0.20 -1.26 -2.38
C ARG A 251 0.92 -0.67 -3.58
N ALA A 252 0.34 0.31 -4.26
CA ALA A 252 0.95 1.01 -5.39
C ALA A 252 1.84 2.21 -4.99
N LEU A 253 1.96 2.49 -3.68
CA LEU A 253 2.72 3.63 -3.17
C LEU A 253 4.23 3.39 -3.33
N PRO A 254 5.04 4.37 -3.79
CA PRO A 254 6.49 4.22 -3.82
C PRO A 254 7.06 4.20 -2.39
N ALA A 255 8.26 3.64 -2.22
CA ALA A 255 8.90 3.46 -0.90
C ALA A 255 8.94 4.76 -0.06
N VAL A 256 9.27 5.90 -0.68
CA VAL A 256 9.31 7.19 0.03
C VAL A 256 7.95 7.67 0.53
N GLY A 257 6.85 7.25 -0.12
CA GLY A 257 5.49 7.51 0.35
C GLY A 257 5.15 6.61 1.53
N MET A 258 5.56 5.33 1.47
CA MET A 258 5.40 4.41 2.58
C MET A 258 6.20 4.87 3.80
N GLU A 259 7.43 5.36 3.61
CA GLU A 259 8.23 5.99 4.67
C GLU A 259 7.51 7.18 5.29
N ALA A 260 6.91 8.05 4.47
CA ALA A 260 6.14 9.19 4.97
C ALA A 260 4.94 8.77 5.84
N LEU A 261 4.25 7.68 5.50
CA LEU A 261 3.16 7.12 6.31
C LEU A 261 3.68 6.55 7.63
N LEU A 262 4.74 5.73 7.57
CA LEU A 262 5.31 5.07 8.76
C LEU A 262 6.01 6.07 9.70
N GLU A 263 6.61 7.13 9.18
CA GLU A 263 7.21 8.19 9.99
C GLU A 263 6.18 9.05 10.73
N SER A 264 4.96 9.16 10.21
CA SER A 264 3.97 10.12 10.73
C SER A 264 3.34 9.66 12.05
N ASP A 265 3.47 10.48 13.09
CA ASP A 265 2.73 10.29 14.33
C ASP A 265 1.21 10.45 14.17
N ASP A 266 0.73 11.10 13.12
CA ASP A 266 -0.71 11.34 12.90
C ASP A 266 -1.41 10.16 12.19
N PHE A 267 -0.66 9.16 11.71
CA PHE A 267 -1.23 7.99 11.04
C PHE A 267 -1.83 7.02 12.07
N GLY A 268 -3.14 7.09 12.27
CA GLY A 268 -3.81 6.34 13.33
C GLY A 268 -3.73 4.82 13.15
N THR A 269 -3.80 4.08 14.25
CA THR A 269 -3.85 2.61 14.21
C THR A 269 -4.63 2.05 15.40
N ASP A 270 -5.12 0.82 15.30
CA ASP A 270 -5.68 0.07 16.44
C ASP A 270 -4.57 -0.63 17.23
N SER A 271 -3.53 -1.09 16.56
CA SER A 271 -2.26 -1.56 17.14
C SER A 271 -1.14 -1.42 16.12
N GLU A 272 0.11 -1.32 16.55
CA GLU A 272 1.24 -1.40 15.61
C GLU A 272 1.30 -2.73 14.87
N SER A 273 0.67 -3.80 15.38
CA SER A 273 0.49 -5.04 14.64
C SER A 273 -0.18 -4.82 13.27
N SER A 274 -1.15 -3.90 13.17
CA SER A 274 -1.78 -3.54 11.90
C SER A 274 -0.87 -2.72 10.98
N VAL A 275 0.05 -1.93 11.54
CA VAL A 275 1.09 -1.23 10.78
C VAL A 275 2.11 -2.23 10.20
N VAL A 276 2.50 -3.24 10.98
CA VAL A 276 3.37 -4.34 10.51
C VAL A 276 2.69 -5.10 9.37
N LEU A 277 1.40 -5.43 9.50
CA LEU A 277 0.62 -6.05 8.42
C LEU A 277 0.56 -5.16 7.18
N LEU A 278 0.28 -3.85 7.33
CA LEU A 278 0.26 -2.91 6.22
C LEU A 278 1.59 -2.90 5.46
N LEU A 279 2.72 -2.89 6.18
CA LEU A 279 4.04 -2.98 5.54
C LEU A 279 4.28 -4.36 4.89
N ALA A 280 3.81 -5.45 5.50
CA ALA A 280 3.92 -6.79 4.92
C ALA A 280 3.20 -6.88 3.57
N GLU A 281 1.96 -6.41 3.49
CA GLU A 281 1.15 -6.34 2.27
C GLU A 281 1.78 -5.45 1.19
N TRP A 282 2.42 -4.36 1.61
CA TRP A 282 3.17 -3.50 0.70
C TRP A 282 4.42 -4.17 0.15
N ILE A 283 5.20 -4.84 1.02
CA ILE A 283 6.41 -5.55 0.62
C ILE A 283 6.08 -6.72 -0.29
N ASP A 284 4.97 -7.43 -0.04
CA ASP A 284 4.49 -8.49 -0.93
C ASP A 284 4.31 -7.98 -2.38
N ALA A 285 3.76 -6.77 -2.55
CA ALA A 285 3.63 -6.15 -3.87
C ALA A 285 4.93 -5.55 -4.44
N ASN A 286 5.87 -5.11 -3.58
CA ASN A 286 6.99 -4.25 -3.99
C ASN A 286 8.37 -4.85 -3.75
N TYR A 287 8.47 -6.13 -3.37
CA TYR A 287 9.74 -6.77 -3.04
C TYR A 287 10.75 -6.67 -4.19
N CYS A 288 10.33 -7.01 -5.42
CA CYS A 288 11.17 -6.99 -6.61
C CYS A 288 11.60 -5.57 -7.06
N HIS A 289 10.93 -4.53 -6.57
CA HIS A 289 11.19 -3.13 -6.89
C HIS A 289 11.96 -2.39 -5.80
N THR A 290 12.27 -3.05 -4.69
CA THR A 290 12.97 -2.45 -3.55
C THR A 290 14.29 -3.13 -3.30
N ASP A 291 15.28 -2.37 -2.85
CA ASP A 291 16.54 -2.92 -2.37
C ASP A 291 16.48 -3.24 -0.86
N ALA A 292 17.44 -4.04 -0.39
CA ALA A 292 17.52 -4.43 1.02
C ALA A 292 17.73 -3.24 1.96
N ALA A 293 18.39 -2.17 1.49
CA ALA A 293 18.61 -0.96 2.29
C ALA A 293 17.28 -0.22 2.55
N THR A 294 16.44 -0.10 1.54
CA THR A 294 15.10 0.50 1.62
C THR A 294 14.19 -0.32 2.51
N ARG A 295 14.18 -1.65 2.35
CA ARG A 295 13.42 -2.53 3.26
C ARG A 295 13.86 -2.40 4.71
N ARG A 296 15.18 -2.35 4.98
CA ARG A 296 15.71 -2.10 6.34
C ARG A 296 15.27 -0.75 6.89
N ARG A 297 15.34 0.30 6.09
CA ARG A 297 14.89 1.65 6.47
C ARG A 297 13.40 1.64 6.84
N LEU A 298 12.55 1.10 5.99
CA LEU A 298 11.10 0.96 6.22
C LEU A 298 10.79 0.15 7.49
N CYS A 299 11.40 -1.03 7.65
CA CYS A 299 11.19 -1.86 8.84
C CYS A 299 11.67 -1.14 10.10
N GLY A 300 12.72 -0.33 10.02
CA GLY A 300 13.24 0.46 11.14
C GLY A 300 12.30 1.57 11.65
N LEU A 301 11.26 1.94 10.88
CA LEU A 301 10.27 2.95 11.25
C LEU A 301 9.08 2.39 12.07
N LEU A 302 8.96 1.06 12.17
CA LEU A 302 7.90 0.40 12.92
C LEU A 302 8.12 0.54 14.43
N ARG A 303 7.05 0.60 15.23
CA ARG A 303 7.14 0.68 16.70
C ARG A 303 6.82 -0.68 17.33
N LEU A 304 7.74 -1.62 17.17
CA LEU A 304 7.51 -3.03 17.56
C LEU A 304 7.16 -3.21 19.04
N CYS A 305 7.62 -2.33 19.93
CA CYS A 305 7.25 -2.36 21.35
C CYS A 305 5.77 -2.04 21.63
N GLN A 306 5.03 -1.51 20.65
CA GLN A 306 3.58 -1.25 20.74
C GLN A 306 2.76 -2.30 19.97
N CYS A 307 3.39 -3.38 19.48
CA CYS A 307 2.67 -4.50 18.88
C CYS A 307 1.89 -5.29 19.94
N SER A 308 0.81 -5.93 19.51
CA SER A 308 0.05 -6.85 20.37
C SER A 308 0.91 -8.01 20.88
N ARG A 309 0.50 -8.60 22.01
CA ARG A 309 1.20 -9.74 22.60
C ARG A 309 1.30 -10.93 21.63
N ALA A 310 0.25 -11.18 20.84
CA ALA A 310 0.28 -12.20 19.79
C ALA A 310 1.42 -11.97 18.78
N TYR A 311 1.61 -10.73 18.36
CA TYR A 311 2.70 -10.39 17.44
C TYR A 311 4.08 -10.61 18.05
N LEU A 312 4.28 -10.20 19.30
CA LEU A 312 5.54 -10.36 20.02
C LEU A 312 5.87 -11.83 20.30
N ASP A 313 4.87 -12.61 20.73
CA ASP A 313 5.03 -14.00 21.15
C ASP A 313 5.32 -14.95 19.98
N TRP A 314 4.78 -14.68 18.79
CA TRP A 314 4.88 -15.66 17.69
C TRP A 314 5.04 -15.09 16.28
N VAL A 315 4.47 -13.94 15.92
CA VAL A 315 4.69 -13.37 14.57
C VAL A 315 6.13 -12.93 14.40
N LEU A 316 6.67 -12.12 15.33
CA LEU A 316 8.05 -11.64 15.26
C LEU A 316 9.07 -12.79 15.33
N PRO A 317 8.96 -13.79 16.22
CA PRO A 317 9.83 -14.96 16.18
C PRO A 317 9.80 -15.73 14.86
N ALA A 318 8.63 -15.84 14.21
CA ALA A 318 8.52 -16.49 12.92
C ALA A 318 9.18 -15.67 11.81
N LEU A 319 8.91 -14.36 11.74
CA LEU A 319 9.60 -13.45 10.81
C LEU A 319 11.12 -13.46 11.02
N ALA A 320 11.57 -13.57 12.28
CA ALA A 320 12.98 -13.68 12.62
C ALA A 320 13.61 -14.99 12.12
N LEU A 321 12.86 -16.09 12.21
CA LEU A 321 13.28 -17.38 11.70
C LEU A 321 13.33 -17.36 10.16
N ASP A 322 12.33 -16.80 9.50
CA ASP A 322 12.28 -16.66 8.05
C ASP A 322 13.44 -15.80 7.53
N HIS A 323 13.75 -14.69 8.21
CA HIS A 323 14.91 -13.87 7.88
C HIS A 323 16.24 -14.59 8.08
N LEU A 324 16.38 -15.38 9.16
CA LEU A 324 17.57 -16.18 9.40
C LEU A 324 17.78 -17.24 8.31
N LEU A 325 16.71 -17.87 7.86
CA LEU A 325 16.75 -18.95 6.87
C LEU A 325 16.84 -18.43 5.43
N HIS A 326 16.27 -17.25 5.16
CA HIS A 326 16.08 -16.70 3.82
C HIS A 326 16.35 -15.18 3.71
N PRO A 327 17.53 -14.69 4.12
CA PRO A 327 17.78 -13.24 4.30
C PRO A 327 17.66 -12.40 3.02
N ASP A 328 17.84 -13.04 1.85
CA ASP A 328 17.86 -12.38 0.54
C ASP A 328 16.61 -12.71 -0.31
N THR A 329 15.59 -13.35 0.27
CA THR A 329 14.33 -13.66 -0.44
C THR A 329 13.16 -12.86 0.13
N GLN A 330 12.02 -12.94 -0.56
CA GLN A 330 10.76 -12.35 -0.10
C GLN A 330 10.31 -12.94 1.24
N ALA A 331 10.66 -14.19 1.53
CA ALA A 331 10.33 -14.83 2.80
C ALA A 331 11.00 -14.14 3.99
N GLY A 332 12.30 -13.82 3.87
CA GLY A 332 13.08 -13.15 4.91
C GLY A 332 13.08 -11.64 4.80
N TRP A 333 11.95 -11.03 4.39
CA TRP A 333 11.90 -9.59 4.13
C TRP A 333 12.12 -8.71 5.36
N PHE A 334 11.76 -9.21 6.55
CA PHE A 334 11.84 -8.45 7.80
C PHE A 334 13.20 -8.67 8.46
N PRO A 335 14.08 -7.66 8.53
CA PRO A 335 15.45 -7.82 8.99
C PRO A 335 15.57 -7.86 10.52
N ILE A 336 14.95 -8.85 11.16
CA ILE A 336 15.00 -9.10 12.59
C ILE A 336 15.69 -10.43 12.88
N SER A 337 16.58 -10.44 13.86
CA SER A 337 17.21 -11.67 14.33
C SER A 337 16.37 -12.34 15.43
N PRO A 338 16.46 -13.67 15.61
CA PRO A 338 15.75 -14.35 16.70
C PRO A 338 16.10 -13.81 18.09
N ALA A 339 17.34 -13.33 18.27
CA ALA A 339 17.76 -12.71 19.52
C ALA A 339 17.03 -11.39 19.78
N GLN A 340 16.83 -10.55 18.75
CA GLN A 340 16.06 -9.30 18.87
C GLN A 340 14.57 -9.58 19.12
N ALA A 341 13.97 -10.55 18.42
CA ALA A 341 12.58 -10.94 18.64
C ALA A 341 12.36 -11.45 20.08
N GLY A 342 13.22 -12.35 20.56
CA GLY A 342 13.16 -12.85 21.94
C GLY A 342 13.44 -11.76 22.99
N TRP A 343 14.22 -10.74 22.65
CA TRP A 343 14.42 -9.58 23.51
C TRP A 343 13.15 -8.74 23.62
N LEU A 344 12.50 -8.43 22.50
CA LEU A 344 11.25 -7.65 22.48
C LEU A 344 10.15 -8.39 23.26
N ASP A 345 9.98 -9.68 23.02
CA ASP A 345 9.03 -10.52 23.73
C ASP A 345 9.18 -10.46 25.27
N LYS A 346 10.42 -10.55 25.75
CA LYS A 346 10.73 -10.59 27.17
C LYS A 346 10.56 -9.24 27.87
N HIS A 347 10.82 -8.13 27.17
CA HIS A 347 11.01 -6.83 27.80
C HIS A 347 9.91 -5.81 27.50
N VAL A 348 9.10 -6.03 26.46
CA VAL A 348 7.93 -5.18 26.20
C VAL A 348 6.88 -5.42 27.29
N GLY A 349 6.55 -4.37 28.04
CA GLY A 349 5.61 -4.38 29.17
C GLY A 349 6.26 -4.24 30.55
N GLU A 350 7.59 -4.35 30.67
CA GLU A 350 8.30 -4.12 31.94
C GLU A 350 8.34 -2.61 32.29
N SER A 351 7.29 -2.13 32.95
CA SER A 351 7.01 -0.70 33.22
C SER A 351 7.95 0.03 34.20
N SER A 352 9.08 -0.57 34.60
CA SER A 352 10.00 0.07 35.55
C SER A 352 11.04 0.94 34.82
N GLY A 353 10.94 2.27 34.97
CA GLY A 353 11.81 3.23 34.29
C GLY A 353 13.32 3.02 34.51
N ALA A 354 13.74 2.47 35.66
CA ALA A 354 15.14 2.15 35.92
C ALA A 354 15.61 0.90 35.14
N MET A 355 14.77 -0.13 35.09
CA MET A 355 15.04 -1.36 34.32
C MET A 355 15.05 -1.05 32.83
N LYS A 356 14.08 -0.25 32.37
CA LYS A 356 13.98 0.20 30.99
C LYS A 356 15.22 0.95 30.51
N LYS A 357 15.82 1.81 31.34
CA LYS A 357 17.08 2.49 30.97
C LYS A 357 18.22 1.50 30.74
N VAL A 358 18.38 0.52 31.65
CA VAL A 358 19.41 -0.53 31.52
C VAL A 358 19.15 -1.40 30.29
N LEU A 359 17.89 -1.71 30.00
CA LEU A 359 17.50 -2.45 28.79
C LEU A 359 17.80 -1.66 27.53
N TRP A 360 17.56 -0.35 27.54
CA TRP A 360 17.88 0.54 26.43
C TRP A 360 19.38 0.61 26.13
N GLU A 361 20.22 0.56 27.16
CA GLU A 361 21.68 0.52 27.03
C GLU A 361 22.17 -0.83 26.46
N ASN A 362 21.40 -1.91 26.62
CA ASN A 362 21.73 -3.26 26.14
C ASN A 362 20.98 -3.66 24.85
N ARG A 363 20.39 -2.69 24.13
CA ARG A 363 19.55 -2.95 22.95
C ARG A 363 20.31 -3.42 21.70
N GLY A 364 21.65 -3.33 21.71
CA GLY A 364 22.48 -3.66 20.54
C GLY A 364 22.12 -2.83 19.31
N ASP A 365 22.10 -3.45 18.13
CA ASP A 365 21.89 -2.80 16.84
C ASP A 365 20.39 -2.66 16.45
N MET A 366 19.47 -2.66 17.42
CA MET A 366 18.04 -2.47 17.13
C MET A 366 17.76 -1.03 16.65
N PRO A 367 16.95 -0.85 15.58
CA PRO A 367 16.47 0.46 15.16
C PRO A 367 15.77 1.22 16.29
N GLU A 368 15.98 2.53 16.37
CA GLU A 368 15.35 3.37 17.41
C GLU A 368 13.82 3.37 17.31
N GLY A 369 13.29 3.31 16.08
CA GLY A 369 11.85 3.25 15.84
C GLY A 369 11.19 2.05 16.50
N TRP A 370 11.83 0.89 16.51
CA TRP A 370 11.29 -0.35 17.10
C TRP A 370 10.94 -0.22 18.57
N LEU A 371 11.64 0.66 19.26
CA LEU A 371 11.49 0.87 20.69
C LEU A 371 10.71 2.14 21.00
N ASN A 372 10.23 2.88 20.00
CA ASN A 372 9.44 4.09 20.22
C ASN A 372 8.13 3.75 20.95
N GLU A 373 8.03 4.18 22.21
CA GLU A 373 6.87 3.89 23.06
C GLU A 373 5.72 4.85 22.89
N THR A 374 5.87 5.88 22.07
CA THR A 374 4.77 6.80 21.78
C THR A 374 3.77 6.03 20.91
N PRO A 375 2.56 5.72 21.40
CA PRO A 375 1.57 5.07 20.56
C PRO A 375 1.13 6.05 19.48
N ARG A 376 0.73 5.51 18.32
CA ARG A 376 0.00 6.31 17.32
C ARG A 376 -1.43 6.56 17.80
N PRO A 377 -2.12 7.59 17.27
CA PRO A 377 -3.52 7.86 17.57
C PRO A 377 -4.37 6.61 17.40
N TYR A 378 -5.08 6.25 18.46
CA TYR A 378 -5.98 5.12 18.43
C TYR A 378 -7.15 5.41 17.47
N CYS A 379 -7.40 4.51 16.52
CA CYS A 379 -8.31 4.79 15.41
C CYS A 379 -9.71 4.17 15.52
N VAL A 380 -9.98 3.40 16.58
CA VAL A 380 -11.31 2.83 16.82
C VAL A 380 -12.13 3.83 17.65
N PRO A 381 -13.23 4.38 17.12
CA PRO A 381 -14.05 5.34 17.85
C PRO A 381 -14.79 4.64 19.00
N ALA A 382 -15.29 5.41 19.97
CA ALA A 382 -16.03 4.91 21.12
C ALA A 382 -17.21 3.97 20.74
N GLY A 383 -17.90 4.27 19.63
CA GLY A 383 -19.01 3.44 19.11
C GLY A 383 -18.58 2.17 18.36
N GLY A 384 -17.28 1.97 18.17
CA GLY A 384 -16.71 0.89 17.38
C GLY A 384 -16.78 1.09 15.87
N LEU A 385 -16.13 0.20 15.13
CA LEU A 385 -16.15 0.13 13.66
C LEU A 385 -16.92 -1.12 13.21
N THR A 386 -17.90 -0.94 12.34
CA THR A 386 -18.77 -2.04 11.89
C THR A 386 -18.38 -2.53 10.51
N PHE A 387 -18.07 -3.81 10.40
CA PHE A 387 -17.69 -4.49 9.16
C PHE A 387 -18.76 -5.52 8.77
N PRO A 388 -19.42 -5.36 7.63
CA PRO A 388 -20.45 -6.30 7.20
C PRO A 388 -19.82 -7.57 6.63
N TYR A 389 -20.44 -8.72 6.92
CA TYR A 389 -20.17 -9.97 6.21
C TYR A 389 -21.46 -10.51 5.61
N SER A 390 -21.37 -11.25 4.50
CA SER A 390 -22.54 -11.81 3.84
C SER A 390 -22.26 -13.08 3.05
N THR A 391 -23.26 -13.95 2.94
CA THR A 391 -23.23 -15.12 2.07
C THR A 391 -24.55 -15.25 1.32
N ARG A 392 -24.49 -15.79 0.09
CA ARG A 392 -25.68 -15.99 -0.75
C ARG A 392 -26.41 -17.25 -0.29
N ARG A 393 -27.75 -17.24 -0.36
CA ARG A 393 -28.57 -18.44 -0.10
C ARG A 393 -28.11 -19.66 -0.89
N GLU A 394 -27.73 -19.49 -2.16
CA GLU A 394 -27.26 -20.59 -3.01
C GLU A 394 -26.03 -21.29 -2.42
N GLN A 395 -25.07 -20.52 -1.91
CA GLN A 395 -23.86 -21.04 -1.29
C GLN A 395 -24.21 -21.76 0.03
N LEU A 396 -25.07 -21.16 0.84
CA LEU A 396 -25.58 -21.79 2.07
C LEU A 396 -26.27 -23.13 1.80
N LEU A 397 -27.16 -23.18 0.80
CA LEU A 397 -27.86 -24.41 0.43
C LEU A 397 -26.90 -25.46 -0.15
N LYS A 398 -25.93 -25.04 -0.96
CA LYS A 398 -24.91 -25.93 -1.52
C LYS A 398 -24.12 -26.62 -0.40
N GLU A 399 -23.66 -25.87 0.60
CA GLU A 399 -22.83 -26.41 1.67
C GLU A 399 -23.62 -27.23 2.71
N PHE A 400 -24.89 -26.89 2.96
CA PHE A 400 -25.65 -27.49 4.07
C PHE A 400 -26.74 -28.49 3.66
N ALA A 401 -27.33 -28.38 2.47
CA ALA A 401 -28.42 -29.27 2.07
C ALA A 401 -27.97 -30.70 1.71
N GLY A 402 -26.70 -30.87 1.35
CA GLY A 402 -26.11 -32.17 1.01
C GLY A 402 -25.64 -32.99 2.21
N LEU A 403 -25.77 -32.47 3.43
CA LEU A 403 -25.24 -33.12 4.63
C LEU A 403 -26.12 -34.28 5.09
N GLU A 404 -25.48 -35.38 5.49
CA GLU A 404 -26.15 -36.47 6.21
C GLU A 404 -26.54 -36.01 7.62
N ALA A 405 -27.61 -36.59 8.17
CA ALA A 405 -28.07 -36.27 9.52
C ALA A 405 -26.94 -36.44 10.56
N GLY A 406 -26.73 -35.41 11.38
CA GLY A 406 -25.67 -35.39 12.40
C GLY A 406 -24.26 -35.04 11.88
N LYS A 407 -24.07 -34.87 10.57
CA LYS A 407 -22.81 -34.34 10.02
C LYS A 407 -22.78 -32.82 10.12
N ILE A 408 -21.58 -32.31 10.36
CA ILE A 408 -21.26 -30.88 10.43
C ILE A 408 -20.55 -30.46 9.16
N ASN A 409 -20.83 -29.25 8.70
CA ASN A 409 -20.03 -28.55 7.70
C ASN A 409 -19.92 -27.08 8.09
N SER A 410 -18.94 -26.41 7.50
CA SER A 410 -18.60 -25.02 7.78
C SER A 410 -18.75 -24.19 6.52
N LEU A 411 -19.19 -22.94 6.69
CA LEU A 411 -19.34 -21.96 5.62
C LEU A 411 -18.69 -20.66 6.06
N GLU A 412 -17.75 -20.17 5.27
CA GLU A 412 -17.12 -18.85 5.44
C GLU A 412 -17.87 -17.82 4.59
N PRO A 413 -18.65 -16.90 5.19
CA PRO A 413 -19.25 -15.81 4.46
C PRO A 413 -18.18 -14.88 3.89
N LYS A 414 -18.53 -14.16 2.82
CA LYS A 414 -17.66 -13.11 2.30
C LYS A 414 -17.63 -11.92 3.25
N GLY A 415 -16.44 -11.35 3.38
CA GLY A 415 -16.17 -10.25 4.29
C GLY A 415 -15.28 -10.72 5.42
N GLY A 416 -14.51 -9.79 5.92
CA GLY A 416 -13.57 -9.96 7.01
C GLY A 416 -13.12 -8.58 7.45
N VAL A 417 -12.37 -8.54 8.52
CA VAL A 417 -11.72 -7.32 9.00
C VAL A 417 -10.27 -7.61 9.29
N TRP A 418 -9.38 -6.78 8.76
CA TRP A 418 -7.99 -6.72 9.20
C TRP A 418 -7.92 -5.78 10.40
N ALA A 419 -7.58 -6.34 11.55
CA ALA A 419 -7.44 -5.63 12.82
C ALA A 419 -6.45 -6.35 13.73
N MET A 420 -5.74 -5.61 14.58
CA MET A 420 -4.67 -6.09 15.45
C MET A 420 -3.61 -6.90 14.68
N GLY A 421 -3.37 -6.53 13.42
CA GLY A 421 -2.49 -7.23 12.48
C GLY A 421 -2.93 -8.63 12.06
N LEU A 422 -4.16 -9.05 12.33
CA LEU A 422 -4.69 -10.34 11.89
C LEU A 422 -5.90 -10.15 11.00
N GLU A 423 -6.24 -11.19 10.22
CA GLU A 423 -7.51 -11.26 9.53
C GLU A 423 -8.54 -11.94 10.42
N TRP A 424 -9.71 -11.32 10.52
CA TRP A 424 -10.84 -11.84 11.28
C TRP A 424 -12.02 -12.03 10.36
N TYR A 425 -12.59 -13.22 10.34
CA TYR A 425 -13.78 -13.50 9.54
C TYR A 425 -14.79 -14.33 10.32
N ALA A 426 -16.04 -14.26 9.87
CA ALA A 426 -17.11 -15.07 10.43
C ALA A 426 -17.06 -16.48 9.82
N GLN A 427 -17.33 -17.52 10.61
CA GLN A 427 -17.58 -18.87 10.10
C GLN A 427 -18.89 -19.39 10.68
N ILE A 428 -19.68 -20.04 9.84
CA ILE A 428 -20.95 -20.65 10.23
C ILE A 428 -20.80 -22.16 10.17
N ASP A 429 -20.90 -22.82 11.32
CA ASP A 429 -21.00 -24.26 11.39
C ASP A 429 -22.47 -24.67 11.53
N TYR A 430 -22.86 -25.63 10.71
CA TYR A 430 -24.20 -26.19 10.74
C TYR A 430 -24.12 -27.71 10.78
N THR A 431 -24.83 -28.28 11.76
CA THR A 431 -24.99 -29.73 11.90
C THR A 431 -26.39 -30.12 11.45
N GLN A 432 -26.48 -30.96 10.42
CA GLN A 432 -27.76 -31.33 9.84
C GLN A 432 -28.70 -31.98 10.88
N GLY A 433 -29.90 -31.44 10.98
CA GLY A 433 -30.94 -31.92 11.90
C GLY A 433 -30.89 -31.30 13.31
N GLN A 434 -29.96 -30.40 13.58
CA GLN A 434 -29.96 -29.60 14.82
C GLN A 434 -30.85 -28.37 14.68
N SER A 435 -31.42 -27.91 15.80
CA SER A 435 -32.21 -26.67 15.88
C SER A 435 -31.36 -25.42 16.10
N VAL A 436 -30.03 -25.57 16.10
CA VAL A 436 -29.07 -24.49 16.32
C VAL A 436 -27.95 -24.60 15.29
N ALA A 437 -27.49 -23.46 14.80
CA ALA A 437 -26.20 -23.31 14.13
C ALA A 437 -25.19 -22.70 15.09
N ARG A 438 -23.90 -22.73 14.77
CA ARG A 438 -22.86 -22.02 15.52
C ARG A 438 -22.23 -20.99 14.59
N VAL A 439 -22.01 -19.79 15.10
CA VAL A 439 -21.30 -18.74 14.37
C VAL A 439 -20.07 -18.38 15.18
N PHE A 440 -18.92 -18.41 14.52
CA PHE A 440 -17.60 -18.16 15.09
C PHE A 440 -17.01 -16.89 14.49
N LEU A 441 -16.20 -16.20 15.28
CA LEU A 441 -15.21 -15.25 14.80
C LEU A 441 -13.85 -15.97 14.82
N ILE A 442 -13.20 -16.06 13.67
CA ILE A 442 -11.96 -16.80 13.48
C ILE A 442 -10.82 -15.84 13.14
N PRO A 443 -9.71 -15.87 13.90
CA PRO A 443 -8.46 -15.25 13.46
C PRO A 443 -7.75 -16.13 12.44
N ASP A 444 -7.24 -15.52 11.37
CA ASP A 444 -6.35 -16.14 10.39
C ASP A 444 -5.16 -15.24 10.04
N VAL A 445 -4.13 -15.85 9.47
CA VAL A 445 -2.83 -15.20 9.23
C VAL A 445 -2.96 -14.61 7.84
N PRO A 446 -2.79 -13.29 7.70
CA PRO A 446 -2.81 -12.65 6.39
C PRO A 446 -1.85 -13.32 5.41
N SER A 447 -2.24 -13.43 4.15
CA SER A 447 -1.45 -14.09 3.12
C SER A 447 -0.05 -13.50 2.94
N ALA A 448 0.15 -12.21 3.25
CA ALA A 448 1.48 -11.58 3.23
C ALA A 448 2.50 -12.22 4.18
N PHE A 449 2.06 -13.00 5.17
CA PHE A 449 2.95 -13.78 6.04
C PHE A 449 3.02 -15.27 5.67
N VAL A 450 2.25 -15.70 4.67
CA VAL A 450 2.25 -17.08 4.19
C VAL A 450 3.29 -17.22 3.09
N VAL A 451 4.49 -17.66 3.47
CA VAL A 451 5.53 -17.98 2.50
C VAL A 451 5.31 -19.40 1.98
N GLU A 452 4.83 -19.53 0.74
CA GLU A 452 4.83 -20.82 0.04
C GLU A 452 6.25 -21.17 -0.40
N LEU A 453 6.97 -21.94 0.43
CA LEU A 453 8.25 -22.54 0.02
C LEU A 453 8.01 -23.74 -0.90
N VAL A 454 7.69 -23.45 -2.16
CA VAL A 454 7.41 -24.46 -3.20
C VAL A 454 8.66 -25.29 -3.55
N GLU A 455 9.86 -24.71 -3.44
CA GLU A 455 11.07 -25.31 -4.02
C GLU A 455 11.78 -26.37 -3.16
N LEU A 456 11.50 -26.45 -1.85
CA LEU A 456 12.20 -27.37 -0.95
C LEU A 456 11.36 -28.56 -0.48
N GLY A 457 10.08 -28.65 -0.86
CA GLY A 457 9.18 -29.72 -0.41
C GLY A 457 8.95 -29.75 1.12
N THR A 458 9.47 -28.74 1.83
CA THR A 458 9.32 -28.55 3.26
C THR A 458 8.81 -27.13 3.48
N THR A 459 7.54 -27.00 3.81
CA THR A 459 7.00 -25.76 4.36
C THR A 459 7.70 -25.51 5.69
N VAL A 460 8.67 -24.59 5.70
CA VAL A 460 9.20 -24.04 6.96
C VAL A 460 8.02 -23.39 7.67
N CYS A 461 7.74 -23.86 8.89
CA CYS A 461 6.63 -23.52 9.78
C CYS A 461 5.70 -22.40 9.27
N ALA A 462 4.73 -22.74 8.42
CA ALA A 462 3.69 -21.78 8.07
C ALA A 462 3.06 -21.31 9.37
N LEU A 463 3.03 -20.00 9.62
CA LEU A 463 2.47 -19.41 10.84
C LEU A 463 1.08 -19.96 11.17
N SER A 464 0.29 -20.25 10.14
CA SER A 464 -1.03 -20.89 10.22
C SER A 464 -1.05 -22.30 10.83
N THR A 465 0.09 -23.00 10.90
CA THR A 465 0.22 -24.33 11.52
C THR A 465 0.58 -24.27 13.00
N LEU A 466 1.03 -23.12 13.49
CA LEU A 466 1.30 -22.92 14.90
C LEU A 466 -0.04 -22.75 15.62
N GLY A 467 -0.55 -23.81 16.24
CA GLY A 467 -1.77 -23.81 17.06
C GLY A 467 -1.61 -23.01 18.37
N ARG A 468 -1.18 -21.76 18.27
CA ARG A 468 -0.89 -20.88 19.40
C ARG A 468 -2.16 -20.19 19.86
N PRO A 469 -2.30 -19.98 21.19
CA PRO A 469 -3.35 -19.14 21.73
C PRO A 469 -3.19 -17.70 21.24
N THR A 470 -4.27 -17.11 20.76
CA THR A 470 -4.35 -15.70 20.34
C THR A 470 -5.48 -15.05 21.12
N ALA A 471 -5.19 -13.93 21.77
CA ALA A 471 -6.22 -13.11 22.39
C ALA A 471 -7.23 -12.67 21.33
N MET A 472 -8.52 -12.79 21.62
CA MET A 472 -9.55 -12.40 20.67
C MET A 472 -9.56 -10.90 20.47
N LEU A 473 -9.87 -10.47 19.24
CA LEU A 473 -10.18 -9.08 18.93
C LEU A 473 -11.33 -8.61 19.81
N ARG A 474 -11.14 -7.49 20.51
CA ARG A 474 -12.24 -6.87 21.24
C ARG A 474 -13.32 -6.45 20.26
N SER A 475 -14.40 -7.19 20.23
CA SER A 475 -15.40 -7.05 19.18
C SER A 475 -16.75 -7.59 19.59
N SER A 476 -17.79 -7.24 18.84
CA SER A 476 -19.10 -7.88 18.90
C SER A 476 -19.42 -8.52 17.56
N LEU A 477 -19.83 -9.78 17.58
CA LEU A 477 -20.29 -10.51 16.41
C LEU A 477 -21.82 -10.53 16.41
N GLY A 478 -22.43 -10.06 15.33
CA GLY A 478 -23.87 -10.01 15.15
C GLY A 478 -24.32 -10.64 13.84
N ILE A 479 -25.51 -11.25 13.84
CA ILE A 479 -26.19 -11.71 12.62
C ILE A 479 -27.52 -10.98 12.47
N HIS A 480 -27.84 -10.57 11.26
CA HIS A 480 -29.12 -9.93 10.99
C HIS A 480 -30.25 -10.97 11.04
N LYS A 481 -31.36 -10.62 11.71
CA LYS A 481 -32.54 -11.45 11.84
C LYS A 481 -33.80 -10.65 11.51
N THR A 482 -34.63 -11.18 10.63
CA THR A 482 -35.96 -10.67 10.32
C THR A 482 -36.86 -10.95 11.52
N GLN A 483 -37.48 -9.90 12.03
CA GLN A 483 -38.46 -9.98 13.11
C GLN A 483 -39.86 -10.25 12.54
N GLY A 484 -40.82 -10.59 13.41
CA GLY A 484 -42.18 -10.92 13.00
C GLY A 484 -42.94 -9.79 12.31
N ASP A 485 -42.48 -8.55 12.46
CA ASP A 485 -43.01 -7.36 11.78
C ASP A 485 -42.37 -7.07 10.42
N GLY A 486 -41.41 -7.91 9.99
CA GLY A 486 -40.65 -7.73 8.74
C GLY A 486 -39.46 -6.78 8.86
N SER A 487 -39.21 -6.17 10.02
CA SER A 487 -38.01 -5.38 10.26
C SER A 487 -36.78 -6.29 10.40
N VAL A 488 -35.60 -5.80 10.00
CA VAL A 488 -34.34 -6.53 10.15
C VAL A 488 -33.61 -5.92 11.35
N GLY A 489 -33.42 -6.72 12.41
CA GLY A 489 -32.62 -6.34 13.58
C GLY A 489 -31.27 -7.06 13.59
N VAL A 490 -30.27 -6.45 14.24
CA VAL A 490 -29.02 -7.14 14.56
C VAL A 490 -29.23 -7.98 15.82
N MET A 491 -29.08 -9.30 15.70
CA MET A 491 -29.01 -10.18 16.84
C MET A 491 -27.53 -10.31 17.22
N GLU A 492 -27.13 -9.65 18.31
CA GLU A 492 -25.81 -9.85 18.89
C GLU A 492 -25.67 -11.31 19.33
N ILE A 493 -24.63 -11.96 18.80
CA ILE A 493 -24.33 -13.37 19.04
C ILE A 493 -23.42 -13.49 20.26
N ARG A 494 -22.34 -12.72 20.27
CA ARG A 494 -21.30 -12.75 21.31
C ARG A 494 -20.44 -11.49 21.21
N SER A 495 -20.13 -10.91 22.36
CA SER A 495 -19.03 -9.95 22.51
C SER A 495 -17.79 -10.67 23.01
N PHE A 496 -16.62 -10.21 22.58
CA PHE A 496 -15.32 -10.78 22.90
C PHE A 496 -14.47 -9.77 23.67
N ASP A 497 -13.82 -10.24 24.73
CA ASP A 497 -12.92 -9.47 25.57
C ASP A 497 -11.51 -10.09 25.51
N PRO A 498 -10.48 -9.40 24.98
CA PRO A 498 -9.13 -9.95 24.83
C PRO A 498 -8.52 -10.43 26.15
N ALA A 499 -8.98 -9.90 27.30
CA ALA A 499 -8.50 -10.32 28.62
C ALA A 499 -9.07 -11.68 29.08
N GLN A 500 -10.20 -12.12 28.51
CA GLN A 500 -10.92 -13.32 28.93
C GLN A 500 -11.01 -14.37 27.82
N ASP A 501 -11.05 -13.92 26.57
CA ASP A 501 -11.30 -14.73 25.41
C ASP A 501 -9.99 -14.99 24.64
N VAL A 502 -9.58 -16.26 24.63
CA VAL A 502 -8.42 -16.75 23.89
C VAL A 502 -8.87 -17.86 22.96
N ALA A 503 -8.51 -17.76 21.69
CA ALA A 503 -8.76 -18.80 20.69
C ALA A 503 -7.46 -19.45 20.23
N ALA A 504 -7.54 -20.73 19.88
CA ALA A 504 -6.52 -21.30 19.01
C ALA A 504 -6.73 -20.78 17.58
N PHE A 505 -5.64 -20.61 16.86
CA PHE A 505 -5.66 -20.24 15.46
C PHE A 505 -6.61 -21.13 14.64
N ARG A 506 -7.38 -20.54 13.72
CA ARG A 506 -8.38 -21.24 12.87
C ARG A 506 -9.51 -21.99 13.60
N SER A 507 -9.58 -21.90 14.92
CA SER A 507 -10.68 -22.49 15.71
C SER A 507 -11.69 -21.43 16.16
N GLY A 508 -11.22 -20.19 16.37
CA GLY A 508 -12.04 -19.05 16.75
C GLY A 508 -12.83 -19.25 18.05
N LEU A 509 -13.72 -18.31 18.33
CA LEU A 509 -14.74 -18.44 19.36
C LEU A 509 -16.10 -18.06 18.79
N GLY A 510 -17.13 -18.75 19.23
CA GLY A 510 -18.47 -18.57 18.70
C GLY A 510 -19.56 -18.70 19.73
N ALA A 511 -20.79 -18.52 19.27
CA ALA A 511 -21.99 -18.86 20.02
C ALA A 511 -23.03 -19.51 19.11
N THR A 512 -24.06 -20.08 19.75
CA THR A 512 -25.16 -20.78 19.08
C THR A 512 -26.22 -19.80 18.61
N VAL A 513 -26.68 -19.96 17.38
CA VAL A 513 -27.78 -19.20 16.77
C VAL A 513 -28.99 -20.13 16.62
N PRO A 514 -30.17 -19.77 17.18
CA PRO A 514 -31.36 -20.61 17.06
C PRO A 514 -31.90 -20.59 15.63
N LEU A 515 -32.13 -21.76 15.06
CA LEU A 515 -32.79 -21.91 13.76
C LEU A 515 -34.30 -22.04 13.95
N SER A 516 -35.08 -21.70 12.93
CA SER A 516 -36.52 -21.96 12.97
C SER A 516 -36.78 -23.45 13.14
N GLY A 517 -37.73 -23.81 14.01
CA GLY A 517 -38.12 -25.20 14.32
C GLY A 517 -38.83 -25.94 13.18
N ALA A 518 -38.48 -25.62 11.93
CA ALA A 518 -38.92 -26.37 10.76
C ALA A 518 -38.52 -27.86 10.95
N PRO A 519 -39.41 -28.80 10.56
CA PRO A 519 -39.18 -30.22 10.77
C PRO A 519 -37.85 -30.63 10.16
N ALA A 520 -37.11 -31.45 10.90
CA ALA A 520 -35.85 -32.00 10.43
C ALA A 520 -36.04 -32.61 9.03
N PRO A 521 -35.08 -32.42 8.10
CA PRO A 521 -35.18 -32.99 6.77
C PRO A 521 -35.43 -34.50 6.89
N PRO A 522 -36.28 -35.08 6.03
CA PRO A 522 -36.61 -36.49 6.08
C PRO A 522 -35.31 -37.32 5.98
N PRO A 523 -35.14 -38.36 6.82
CA PRO A 523 -33.94 -39.19 6.80
C PRO A 523 -33.76 -39.82 5.43
N ALA A 524 -32.51 -39.97 5.00
CA ALA A 524 -32.23 -40.61 3.72
C ALA A 524 -32.80 -42.04 3.69
N PRO A 525 -33.53 -42.42 2.63
CA PRO A 525 -34.01 -43.78 2.49
C PRO A 525 -32.79 -44.73 2.45
N PRO A 526 -32.87 -45.91 3.09
CA PRO A 526 -31.79 -46.88 3.08
C PRO A 526 -31.46 -47.28 1.64
N PRO A 527 -30.17 -47.54 1.32
CA PRO A 527 -29.78 -47.94 -0.02
C PRO A 527 -30.55 -49.21 -0.42
N ALA A 528 -31.38 -49.09 -1.46
CA ALA A 528 -32.16 -50.21 -1.96
C ALA A 528 -31.23 -51.31 -2.51
N PRO A 529 -31.55 -52.60 -2.33
CA PRO A 529 -30.74 -53.70 -2.84
C PRO A 529 -30.60 -53.63 -4.38
N PRO A 530 -29.48 -54.09 -4.95
CA PRO A 530 -29.06 -53.88 -6.35
C PRO A 530 -29.90 -54.61 -7.43
N ALA A 531 -31.18 -54.89 -7.16
CA ALA A 531 -32.06 -55.58 -8.09
C ALA A 531 -32.64 -54.61 -9.14
N ALA A 532 -31.96 -54.51 -10.28
CA ALA A 532 -32.50 -54.18 -11.62
C ALA A 532 -33.68 -53.18 -11.71
N ARG A 533 -33.60 -52.06 -10.98
CA ARG A 533 -34.57 -50.96 -11.06
C ARG A 533 -33.91 -49.73 -11.69
N GLN A 534 -34.47 -49.35 -12.83
CA GLN A 534 -34.40 -48.08 -13.57
C GLN A 534 -33.57 -46.97 -12.90
N GLU A 535 -32.40 -46.70 -13.48
CA GLU A 535 -31.52 -45.58 -13.09
C GLU A 535 -32.24 -44.22 -13.07
N GLU A 536 -33.22 -44.02 -13.97
CA GLU A 536 -34.06 -42.80 -14.00
C GLU A 536 -34.87 -42.60 -12.72
N GLY A 537 -35.42 -43.68 -12.14
CA GLY A 537 -36.22 -43.58 -10.91
C GLY A 537 -35.39 -43.24 -9.69
N GLN A 538 -34.15 -43.76 -9.62
CA GLN A 538 -33.21 -43.44 -8.54
C GLN A 538 -32.72 -41.99 -8.64
N GLN A 539 -32.49 -41.50 -9.85
CA GLN A 539 -32.07 -40.12 -10.07
C GLN A 539 -33.17 -39.12 -9.72
N GLU A 540 -34.42 -39.41 -10.08
CA GLU A 540 -35.57 -38.57 -9.72
C GLU A 540 -35.82 -38.55 -8.21
N GLU A 541 -35.72 -39.72 -7.54
CA GLU A 541 -35.86 -39.82 -6.08
C GLU A 541 -34.75 -39.06 -5.35
N ALA A 542 -33.49 -39.22 -5.77
CA ALA A 542 -32.36 -38.48 -5.22
C ALA A 542 -32.52 -36.96 -5.41
N LEU A 543 -33.01 -36.52 -6.57
CA LEU A 543 -33.24 -35.11 -6.86
C LEU A 543 -34.41 -34.54 -6.04
N ARG A 544 -35.47 -35.32 -5.84
CA ARG A 544 -36.59 -34.98 -4.95
C ARG A 544 -36.13 -34.85 -3.50
N GLN A 545 -35.31 -35.78 -3.04
CA GLN A 545 -34.76 -35.76 -1.69
C GLN A 545 -33.84 -34.55 -1.49
N ARG A 546 -32.95 -34.26 -2.45
CA ARG A 546 -32.10 -33.07 -2.43
C ARG A 546 -32.94 -31.79 -2.35
N ARG A 547 -33.98 -31.64 -3.17
CA ARG A 547 -34.90 -30.49 -3.12
C ARG A 547 -35.61 -30.38 -1.77
N ALA A 548 -35.99 -31.50 -1.16
CA ALA A 548 -36.60 -31.51 0.17
C ALA A 548 -35.61 -31.04 1.25
N CYS A 549 -34.35 -31.49 1.19
CA CYS A 549 -33.30 -31.02 2.09
C CYS A 549 -33.00 -29.52 1.89
N GLU A 550 -32.90 -29.07 0.65
CA GLU A 550 -32.70 -27.65 0.31
C GLU A 550 -33.86 -26.79 0.85
N ALA A 551 -35.10 -27.25 0.70
CA ALA A 551 -36.27 -26.57 1.25
C ALA A 551 -36.27 -26.55 2.79
N ALA A 552 -35.87 -27.64 3.44
CA ALA A 552 -35.78 -27.72 4.90
C ALA A 552 -34.70 -26.76 5.45
N VAL A 553 -33.49 -26.77 4.88
CA VAL A 553 -32.42 -25.84 5.25
C VAL A 553 -32.85 -24.39 4.97
N ALA A 554 -33.45 -24.11 3.82
CA ALA A 554 -33.97 -22.77 3.52
C ALA A 554 -35.02 -22.31 4.55
N ALA A 555 -35.91 -23.20 4.99
CA ALA A 555 -36.93 -22.89 5.99
C ALA A 555 -36.32 -22.64 7.39
N GLN A 556 -35.30 -23.41 7.77
CA GLN A 556 -34.59 -23.21 9.04
C GLN A 556 -33.85 -21.87 9.12
N TRP A 557 -33.24 -21.48 7.99
CA TRP A 557 -32.50 -20.23 7.86
C TRP A 557 -33.36 -19.02 7.44
N ALA A 558 -34.65 -19.23 7.15
CA ALA A 558 -35.54 -18.17 6.66
C ALA A 558 -35.52 -16.87 7.51
N PRO A 559 -35.45 -16.89 8.85
CA PRO A 559 -35.35 -15.67 9.64
C PRO A 559 -34.05 -14.88 9.43
N TYR A 560 -33.00 -15.48 8.88
CA TYR A 560 -31.69 -14.86 8.68
C TYR A 560 -31.41 -14.54 7.21
N LEU A 561 -32.31 -14.91 6.30
CA LEU A 561 -32.19 -14.67 4.87
C LEU A 561 -33.00 -13.42 4.50
N HIS A 562 -32.28 -12.32 4.22
CA HIS A 562 -32.88 -11.03 3.90
C HIS A 562 -32.71 -10.71 2.41
N ASP A 563 -33.30 -9.58 2.00
CA ASP A 563 -33.03 -8.93 0.72
C ASP A 563 -33.73 -9.61 -0.49
N GLY A 564 -35.01 -9.26 -0.67
CA GLY A 564 -36.04 -10.01 -1.42
C GLY A 564 -35.69 -10.50 -2.84
N ARG A 565 -34.63 -10.01 -3.49
CA ARG A 565 -34.14 -10.53 -4.79
C ARG A 565 -32.88 -11.39 -4.71
N LEU A 566 -32.05 -11.26 -3.68
CA LEU A 566 -30.76 -11.94 -3.59
C LEU A 566 -30.67 -12.95 -2.44
N TYR A 567 -31.63 -12.95 -1.51
CA TYR A 567 -31.70 -13.84 -0.35
C TYR A 567 -30.31 -14.06 0.28
N ARG A 568 -29.83 -13.06 1.03
CA ARG A 568 -28.51 -13.09 1.65
C ARG A 568 -28.61 -13.26 3.15
N LEU A 569 -27.76 -14.12 3.69
CA LEU A 569 -27.44 -14.07 5.11
C LEU A 569 -26.41 -12.97 5.30
N THR A 570 -26.71 -12.00 6.16
CA THR A 570 -25.83 -10.88 6.47
C THR A 570 -25.60 -10.79 7.97
N GLY A 571 -24.43 -10.31 8.36
CA GLY A 571 -24.12 -9.98 9.74
C GLY A 571 -23.04 -8.91 9.81
N THR A 572 -22.59 -8.63 11.02
CA THR A 572 -21.64 -7.57 11.31
C THR A 572 -20.60 -8.03 12.32
N ILE A 573 -19.36 -7.64 12.11
CA ILE A 573 -18.29 -7.67 13.12
C ILE A 573 -18.07 -6.21 13.55
N VAL A 574 -18.28 -5.90 14.81
CA VAL A 574 -18.06 -4.57 15.37
C VAL A 574 -16.76 -4.60 16.16
N VAL A 575 -15.70 -3.94 15.68
CA VAL A 575 -14.45 -3.74 16.44
C VAL A 575 -14.72 -2.68 17.51
N LEU A 576 -14.40 -2.98 18.77
CA LEU A 576 -14.68 -2.10 19.91
C LEU A 576 -13.37 -1.47 20.43
N PRO A 577 -13.43 -0.25 21.01
CA PRO A 577 -12.27 0.43 21.58
C PRO A 577 -11.73 -0.31 22.82
N ASP A 578 -10.48 -0.06 23.21
CA ASP A 578 -9.91 -0.63 24.43
C ASP A 578 -10.45 0.01 25.72
N ARG A 579 -10.42 -0.69 26.87
CA ARG A 579 -11.20 -0.30 28.09
C ARG A 579 -10.53 0.86 28.81
N ASP A 580 -9.22 0.96 28.67
CA ASP A 580 -8.41 1.83 29.50
C ASP A 580 -8.62 3.32 29.15
N GLU A 581 -9.17 3.65 27.98
CA GLU A 581 -9.49 5.03 27.60
C GLU A 581 -10.80 5.55 28.24
N GLU A 582 -11.77 4.68 28.54
CA GLU A 582 -13.06 5.11 29.11
C GLU A 582 -12.95 5.55 30.58
N ALA A 583 -11.88 5.16 31.27
CA ALA A 583 -11.70 5.46 32.69
C ALA A 583 -11.10 6.85 32.96
N GLU A 584 -10.39 7.46 32.00
CA GLU A 584 -9.71 8.74 32.21
C GLU A 584 -10.57 9.98 31.87
N GLU A 585 -11.63 9.86 31.05
CA GLU A 585 -12.51 11.00 30.71
C GLU A 585 -13.65 11.25 31.73
N GLY A 586 -13.73 10.46 32.80
CA GLY A 586 -14.83 10.47 33.78
C GLY A 586 -14.55 11.16 35.12
N GLU A 587 -13.34 11.68 35.35
CA GLU A 587 -12.96 12.49 36.55
C GLU A 587 -12.77 13.96 36.19
#